data_AF-J3DGP6-F1
#
_entry.id   AF-J3DGP6-F1
#
_cell.length_a   1.000
_cell.length_b   1.000
_cell.length_c   1.000
_cell.angle_alpha   90.00
_cell.angle_beta   90.00
_cell.angle_gamma   90.00
#
_symmetry.space_group_name_H-M   'P 1'
#
loop_
_entity.id
_entity.type
_entity.pdbx_description
1 polymer ?
#
loop_
_entity_poly.entity_id
_entity_poly.type
_entity_poly.pdbx_seq_one_letter_code
_entity_poly.pdbx_strand_id
1 'polypeptide(L)'
;MGALKSLGLEINWTDKAQKVKWEGYKLRGKTESTFGDIALVVKIQLAHDAFIEGVAFYEAKRQFFQPDQTPIGFKSIKLEQLSRIGKSTHAANILLYDVDRHERTTIASSVSTTFVESLLMQRASLPPGRILHHYGDFWVRSIANNFIGLNLDFSPAAVSAIKESVSSLNRPAFVLNASVAMTKLFDLELDNSFIKSADYEHWIKSESLQSNYDTPRGDDGPKFGP
;
A
#
# COMPACT_ATOMS: atom_id res chain seq x y z
N MET A 1 9.10 14.61 12.15
CA MET A 1 7.94 14.56 11.23
C MET A 1 8.07 15.44 9.97
N GLY A 2 9.13 16.24 9.79
CA GLY A 2 9.28 17.12 8.59
C GLY A 2 9.71 16.41 7.30
N ALA A 3 10.50 15.34 7.37
CA ALA A 3 11.11 14.69 6.19
C ALA A 3 10.11 13.94 5.27
N LEU A 4 8.97 13.49 5.81
CA LEU A 4 7.93 12.80 5.03
C LEU A 4 6.99 13.77 4.31
N LYS A 5 6.80 14.98 4.82
CA LYS A 5 6.01 16.03 4.13
C LYS A 5 6.79 16.65 2.95
N SER A 6 8.13 16.58 3.00
CA SER A 6 9.03 17.03 1.92
C SER A 6 9.38 15.94 0.90
N LEU A 7 9.07 14.67 1.17
CA LEU A 7 9.06 13.61 0.16
C LEU A 7 7.85 13.90 -0.73
N GLY A 8 8.09 14.75 -1.72
CA GLY A 8 7.06 15.43 -2.48
C GLY A 8 6.07 14.47 -3.13
N LEU A 9 4.99 15.08 -3.63
CA LEU A 9 4.07 14.46 -4.58
C LEU A 9 4.78 14.02 -5.87
N GLU A 10 6.09 14.23 -5.99
CA GLU A 10 6.93 13.83 -7.11
C GLU A 10 8.18 13.08 -6.63
N ILE A 11 8.49 11.98 -7.32
CA ILE A 11 9.67 11.15 -7.10
C ILE A 11 10.53 11.20 -8.36
N ASN A 12 11.74 11.72 -8.22
CA ASN A 12 12.79 11.67 -9.23
C ASN A 12 13.82 10.60 -8.81
N TRP A 13 13.85 9.50 -9.55
CA TRP A 13 14.75 8.40 -9.27
C TRP A 13 16.15 8.70 -9.81
N THR A 14 17.18 8.44 -9.03
CA THR A 14 18.57 8.65 -9.46
C THR A 14 19.04 7.64 -10.50
N ASP A 15 18.46 6.44 -10.50
CA ASP A 15 18.87 5.29 -11.31
C ASP A 15 17.80 4.84 -12.33
N LYS A 16 16.69 5.58 -12.45
CA LYS A 16 15.60 5.26 -13.39
C LYS A 16 15.35 6.41 -14.36
N ALA A 17 14.93 6.07 -15.57
CA ALA A 17 14.56 7.05 -16.58
C ALA A 17 13.16 7.64 -16.35
N GLN A 18 12.37 7.08 -15.44
CA GLN A 18 11.02 7.51 -15.13
C GLN A 18 11.02 8.61 -14.06
N LYS A 19 9.98 9.45 -14.09
CA LYS A 19 9.55 10.28 -12.96
C LYS A 19 8.13 9.88 -12.56
N VAL A 20 7.82 10.03 -11.27
CA VAL A 20 6.52 9.65 -10.72
C VAL A 20 5.90 10.86 -10.05
N LYS A 21 4.61 11.06 -10.26
CA LYS A 21 3.79 12.00 -9.49
C LYS A 21 2.72 11.18 -8.81
N TRP A 22 2.46 11.42 -7.54
CA TRP A 22 1.52 10.61 -6.79
C TRP A 22 0.80 11.40 -5.70
N GLU A 23 -0.40 10.93 -5.37
CA GLU A 23 -1.21 11.43 -4.26
C GLU A 23 -1.75 10.25 -3.46
N GLY A 24 -1.76 10.42 -2.14
CA GLY A 24 -2.36 9.45 -1.22
C GLY A 24 -3.71 9.96 -0.72
N TYR A 25 -4.68 9.05 -0.68
CA TYR A 25 -6.03 9.29 -0.20
C TYR A 25 -6.38 8.32 0.91
N LYS A 26 -6.95 8.82 1.99
CA LYS A 26 -7.43 8.03 3.11
C LYS A 26 -8.95 8.08 3.18
N LEU A 27 -9.58 6.93 3.34
CA LEU A 27 -11.02 6.83 3.50
C LEU A 27 -11.47 7.50 4.81
N ARG A 28 -12.58 8.25 4.75
CA ARG A 28 -13.29 8.75 5.94
C ARG A 28 -14.11 7.61 6.55
N GLY A 29 -13.80 7.23 7.79
CA GLY A 29 -14.53 6.19 8.54
C GLY A 29 -13.89 4.80 8.47
N LYS A 30 -14.67 3.74 8.75
CA LYS A 30 -14.23 2.33 8.72
C LYS A 30 -15.17 1.51 7.84
N THR A 31 -14.62 0.82 6.84
CA THR A 31 -15.31 -0.19 6.02
C THR A 31 -14.39 -1.40 5.81
N GLU A 32 -14.97 -2.59 5.61
CA GLU A 32 -14.22 -3.75 5.12
C GLU A 32 -14.00 -3.63 3.60
N SER A 33 -12.84 -4.07 3.08
CA SER A 33 -12.49 -3.91 1.66
C SER A 33 -12.36 -5.25 0.91
N THR A 34 -12.68 -5.23 -0.39
CA THR A 34 -12.57 -6.40 -1.29
C THR A 34 -11.15 -6.64 -1.78
N PHE A 35 -10.38 -5.57 -2.00
CA PHE A 35 -9.04 -5.62 -2.61
C PHE A 35 -7.90 -5.37 -1.61
N GLY A 36 -8.20 -5.43 -0.32
CA GLY A 36 -7.27 -5.16 0.75
C GLY A 36 -7.18 -3.70 1.17
N ASP A 37 -6.31 -3.42 2.14
CA ASP A 37 -6.30 -2.16 2.86
C ASP A 37 -5.80 -0.98 2.01
N ILE A 38 -4.87 -1.22 1.10
CA ILE A 38 -4.24 -0.20 0.25
C ILE A 38 -4.35 -0.61 -1.21
N ALA A 39 -4.89 0.27 -2.04
CA ALA A 39 -4.90 0.15 -3.48
C ALA A 39 -3.97 1.18 -4.11
N LEU A 40 -3.19 0.77 -5.11
CA LEU A 40 -2.35 1.64 -5.91
C LEU A 40 -2.84 1.59 -7.36
N VAL A 41 -3.17 2.74 -7.91
CA VAL A 41 -3.56 2.93 -9.31
C VAL A 41 -2.47 3.76 -9.98
N VAL A 42 -1.93 3.25 -11.09
CA VAL A 42 -0.80 3.87 -11.78
C VAL A 42 -1.17 4.06 -13.25
N LYS A 43 -1.19 5.32 -13.69
CA LYS A 43 -1.31 5.70 -15.10
C LYS A 43 0.09 5.91 -15.68
N ILE A 44 0.44 5.13 -16.69
CA ILE A 44 1.76 5.17 -17.32
C ILE A 44 1.61 5.79 -18.71
N GLN A 45 2.33 6.89 -18.96
CA GLN A 45 2.40 7.51 -20.27
C GLN A 45 3.48 6.85 -21.13
N LEU A 46 3.05 6.24 -22.23
CA LEU A 46 3.91 5.54 -23.19
C LEU A 46 4.31 6.47 -24.35
N ALA A 47 3.40 7.36 -24.76
CA ALA A 47 3.60 8.42 -25.75
C ALA A 47 2.62 9.58 -25.49
N HIS A 48 2.61 10.61 -26.34
CA HIS A 48 1.78 11.82 -26.16
C HIS A 48 0.32 11.49 -25.82
N ASP A 49 -0.32 10.64 -26.64
CA ASP A 49 -1.74 10.25 -26.48
C ASP A 49 -1.92 8.77 -26.10
N ALA A 50 -0.85 8.08 -25.70
CA ALA A 50 -0.88 6.65 -25.41
C ALA A 50 -0.57 6.38 -23.94
N PHE A 51 -1.52 5.75 -23.26
CA PHE A 51 -1.44 5.43 -21.83
C PHE A 51 -1.82 3.97 -21.57
N ILE A 52 -1.27 3.42 -20.50
CA ILE A 52 -1.75 2.18 -19.89
C ILE A 52 -1.96 2.40 -18.40
N GLU A 53 -3.00 1.79 -17.85
CA GLU A 53 -3.27 1.82 -16.42
C GLU A 53 -2.98 0.45 -15.82
N GLY A 54 -2.33 0.44 -14.67
CA GLY A 54 -2.04 -0.77 -13.91
C GLY A 54 -2.34 -0.57 -12.44
N VAL A 55 -2.66 -1.67 -11.75
CA VAL A 55 -3.04 -1.64 -10.34
C VAL A 55 -2.24 -2.63 -9.51
N ALA A 56 -2.04 -2.30 -8.24
CA ALA A 56 -1.46 -3.20 -7.24
C ALA A 56 -2.16 -3.01 -5.90
N PHE A 57 -2.13 -4.06 -5.08
CA PHE A 57 -2.89 -4.11 -3.84
C PHE A 57 -2.05 -4.62 -2.68
N TYR A 58 -2.33 -4.08 -1.49
CA TYR A 58 -1.70 -4.51 -0.25
C TYR A 58 -2.74 -4.73 0.85
N GLU A 59 -2.79 -5.95 1.36
CA GLU A 59 -3.47 -6.31 2.60
C GLU A 59 -2.50 -6.11 3.77
N ALA A 60 -2.77 -5.16 4.66
CA ALA A 60 -1.85 -4.82 5.75
C ALA A 60 -2.09 -5.72 6.97
N LYS A 61 -1.01 -6.31 7.50
CA LYS A 61 -1.05 -7.30 8.57
C LYS A 61 0.09 -7.07 9.55
N ARG A 62 -0.27 -6.82 10.80
CA ARG A 62 0.69 -6.64 11.90
C ARG A 62 1.07 -7.95 12.55
N GLN A 63 2.30 -8.02 13.03
CA GLN A 63 2.69 -9.00 14.02
C GLN A 63 1.93 -8.75 15.33
N PHE A 64 1.38 -9.80 15.93
CA PHE A 64 0.79 -9.74 17.26
C PHE A 64 1.74 -10.32 18.29
N PHE A 65 1.60 -9.86 19.53
CA PHE A 65 2.43 -10.25 20.66
C PHE A 65 1.58 -10.64 21.86
N GLN A 66 2.10 -11.53 22.69
CA GLN A 66 1.61 -11.76 24.05
C GLN A 66 2.01 -10.60 24.99
N PRO A 67 1.45 -10.51 26.21
CA PRO A 67 1.82 -9.48 27.18
C PRO A 67 3.32 -9.44 27.50
N ASP A 68 3.97 -10.61 27.52
CA ASP A 68 5.42 -10.80 27.70
C ASP A 68 6.27 -10.43 26.46
N GLN A 69 5.63 -9.87 25.42
CA GLN A 69 6.23 -9.52 24.13
C GLN A 69 6.63 -10.73 23.27
N THR A 70 6.20 -11.95 23.60
CA THR A 70 6.44 -13.12 22.76
C THR A 70 5.63 -13.01 21.45
N PRO A 71 6.27 -13.16 20.26
CA PRO A 71 5.59 -13.09 18.97
C PRO A 71 4.59 -14.25 18.79
N ILE A 72 3.34 -13.92 18.46
CA ILE A 72 2.27 -14.90 18.20
C ILE A 72 1.79 -14.96 16.74
N GLY A 73 2.48 -14.22 15.86
CA GLY A 73 2.27 -14.26 14.42
C GLY A 73 1.25 -13.24 13.90
N PHE A 74 1.03 -13.30 12.59
CA PHE A 74 0.11 -12.46 11.84
C PHE A 74 -1.32 -13.00 11.92
N LYS A 75 -1.90 -13.03 13.14
CA LYS A 75 -3.20 -13.67 13.44
C LYS A 75 -4.38 -13.14 12.62
N SER A 76 -4.28 -11.93 12.10
CA SER A 76 -5.33 -11.32 11.27
C SER A 76 -5.33 -11.82 9.82
N ILE A 77 -4.38 -12.65 9.41
CA ILE A 77 -4.41 -13.29 8.09
C ILE A 77 -5.50 -14.35 8.09
N LYS A 78 -6.45 -14.25 7.15
CA LYS A 78 -7.56 -15.18 6.98
C LYS A 78 -7.53 -15.78 5.59
N LEU A 79 -7.55 -17.11 5.48
CA LEU A 79 -7.47 -17.81 4.20
C LEU A 79 -8.57 -17.35 3.22
N GLU A 80 -9.81 -17.26 3.68
CA GLU A 80 -10.95 -16.81 2.87
C GLU A 80 -10.75 -15.41 2.28
N GLN A 81 -10.15 -14.50 3.05
CA GLN A 81 -9.82 -13.15 2.58
C GLN A 81 -8.76 -13.19 1.48
N LEU A 82 -7.71 -13.99 1.67
CA LEU A 82 -6.65 -14.15 0.68
C LEU A 82 -7.20 -14.76 -0.61
N SER A 83 -8.02 -15.81 -0.52
CA SER A 83 -8.66 -16.44 -1.67
C SER A 83 -9.59 -15.49 -2.43
N ARG A 84 -10.29 -14.59 -1.73
CA ARG A 84 -11.12 -13.55 -2.36
C ARG A 84 -10.25 -12.56 -3.13
N ILE A 85 -9.21 -12.04 -2.50
CA ILE A 85 -8.30 -11.05 -3.10
C ILE A 85 -7.56 -11.67 -4.30
N GLY A 86 -7.01 -12.87 -4.16
CA GLY A 86 -6.22 -13.55 -5.19
C GLY A 86 -7.00 -13.92 -6.44
N LYS A 87 -8.33 -14.11 -6.33
CA LYS A 87 -9.21 -14.31 -7.50
C LYS A 87 -9.46 -13.03 -8.29
N SER A 88 -9.34 -11.87 -7.66
CA SER A 88 -9.65 -10.59 -8.29
C SER A 88 -8.48 -10.00 -9.06
N THR A 89 -7.25 -10.30 -8.65
CA THR A 89 -6.03 -9.76 -9.29
C THR A 89 -4.80 -10.57 -8.90
N HIS A 90 -3.85 -10.66 -9.84
CA HIS A 90 -2.55 -11.28 -9.58
C HIS A 90 -1.54 -10.31 -8.93
N ALA A 91 -1.81 -9.01 -8.93
CA ALA A 91 -0.97 -7.98 -8.32
C ALA A 91 -1.34 -7.68 -6.86
N ALA A 92 -1.83 -8.70 -6.14
CA ALA A 92 -2.16 -8.61 -4.74
C ALA A 92 -1.02 -9.10 -3.84
N ASN A 93 -0.72 -8.32 -2.82
CA ASN A 93 0.33 -8.58 -1.85
C ASN A 93 -0.18 -8.43 -0.41
N ILE A 94 0.54 -9.02 0.53
CA ILE A 94 0.38 -8.82 1.96
C ILE A 94 1.54 -7.93 2.43
N LEU A 95 1.19 -6.76 2.98
CA LEU A 95 2.12 -5.90 3.71
C LEU A 95 2.22 -6.40 5.15
N LEU A 96 3.36 -7.01 5.48
CA LEU A 96 3.67 -7.47 6.82
C LEU A 96 4.51 -6.42 7.53
N TYR A 97 4.11 -6.03 8.74
CA TYR A 97 4.92 -5.14 9.57
C TYR A 97 5.08 -5.69 10.98
N ASP A 98 6.32 -5.62 11.46
CA ASP A 98 6.78 -6.20 12.73
C ASP A 98 7.77 -5.25 13.41
N VAL A 99 7.73 -5.27 14.75
CA VAL A 99 8.65 -4.59 15.64
C VAL A 99 9.24 -5.65 16.54
N ASP A 100 10.47 -6.07 16.25
CA ASP A 100 11.20 -6.96 17.12
C ASP A 100 11.93 -6.17 18.20
N ARG A 101 11.41 -6.22 19.43
CA ARG A 101 12.01 -5.52 20.58
C ARG A 101 13.28 -6.18 21.09
N HIS A 102 13.43 -7.49 20.91
CA HIS A 102 14.62 -8.22 21.36
C HIS A 102 15.79 -7.86 20.45
N GLU A 103 15.58 -7.89 19.14
CA GLU A 103 16.58 -7.52 18.14
C GLU A 103 16.67 -6.00 17.93
N ARG A 104 15.76 -5.21 18.52
CA ARG A 104 15.62 -3.76 18.32
C ARG A 104 15.52 -3.38 16.84
N THR A 105 14.78 -4.16 16.07
CA THR A 105 14.58 -3.96 14.64
C THR A 105 13.11 -3.77 14.30
N THR A 106 12.87 -3.08 13.20
CA THR A 106 11.55 -2.96 12.60
C THR A 106 11.64 -3.41 11.16
N ILE A 107 10.65 -4.16 10.70
CA ILE A 107 10.61 -4.64 9.32
C ILE A 107 9.23 -4.40 8.73
N ALA A 108 9.21 -3.95 7.49
CA ALA A 108 8.04 -3.95 6.64
C ALA A 108 8.39 -4.70 5.35
N SER A 109 7.71 -5.81 5.09
CA SER A 109 7.92 -6.61 3.89
C SER A 109 6.62 -6.82 3.12
N SER A 110 6.74 -7.10 1.84
CA SER A 110 5.65 -7.48 0.96
C SER A 110 5.83 -8.92 0.51
N VAL A 111 4.77 -9.72 0.59
CA VAL A 111 4.74 -11.10 0.08
C VAL A 111 3.52 -11.24 -0.83
N SER A 112 3.63 -11.97 -1.94
CA SER A 112 2.46 -12.25 -2.80
C SER A 112 1.34 -12.92 -2.02
N THR A 113 0.09 -12.45 -2.20
CA THR A 113 -1.10 -13.04 -1.58
C THR A 113 -1.26 -14.50 -1.96
N THR A 114 -1.06 -14.85 -3.23
CA THR A 114 -1.15 -16.24 -3.74
C THR A 114 -0.13 -17.16 -3.06
N PHE A 115 1.07 -16.64 -2.77
CA PHE A 115 2.09 -17.41 -2.06
C PHE A 115 1.64 -17.75 -0.63
N VAL A 116 1.15 -16.75 0.10
CA VAL A 116 0.71 -16.94 1.50
C VAL A 116 -0.54 -17.82 1.55
N GLU A 117 -1.48 -17.64 0.61
CA GLU A 117 -2.65 -18.51 0.47
C GLU A 117 -2.22 -19.98 0.29
N SER A 118 -1.32 -20.24 -0.67
CA SER A 118 -0.81 -21.58 -0.94
C SER A 118 -0.13 -22.20 0.28
N LEU A 119 0.65 -21.40 1.02
CA LEU A 119 1.30 -21.84 2.25
C LEU A 119 0.27 -22.24 3.32
N LEU A 120 -0.79 -21.46 3.51
CA LEU A 120 -1.82 -21.74 4.51
C LEU A 120 -2.66 -22.97 4.13
N MET A 121 -2.95 -23.18 2.84
CA MET A 121 -3.64 -24.38 2.37
C MET A 121 -2.82 -25.66 2.64
N GLN A 122 -1.50 -25.59 2.51
CA GLN A 122 -0.61 -26.74 2.74
C GLN A 122 -0.23 -26.94 4.22
N ARG A 123 -0.28 -25.89 5.04
CA ARG A 123 0.13 -25.91 6.45
C ARG A 123 -0.93 -25.27 7.36
N ALA A 124 -2.12 -25.86 7.38
CA ALA A 124 -3.26 -25.36 8.14
C ALA A 124 -3.01 -25.22 9.67
N SER A 125 -2.01 -25.92 10.22
CA SER A 125 -1.74 -25.98 11.67
C SER A 125 -0.71 -24.96 12.18
N LEU A 126 0.00 -24.23 11.31
CA LEU A 126 0.98 -23.24 11.73
C LEU A 126 0.49 -21.82 11.42
N PRO A 127 0.26 -20.97 12.44
CA PRO A 127 -0.08 -19.58 12.18
C PRO A 127 1.04 -18.91 11.39
N PRO A 128 0.72 -18.05 10.42
CA PRO A 128 1.74 -17.32 9.67
C PRO A 128 2.58 -16.49 10.64
N GLY A 129 3.85 -16.87 10.80
CA GLY A 129 4.81 -16.20 11.67
C GLY A 129 5.83 -15.39 10.89
N ARG A 130 6.89 -14.96 11.57
CA ARG A 130 8.01 -14.19 10.98
C ARG A 130 8.68 -14.85 9.78
N ILE A 131 8.52 -16.16 9.61
CA ILE A 131 8.99 -16.88 8.42
C ILE A 131 8.49 -16.24 7.12
N LEU A 132 7.30 -15.63 7.12
CA LEU A 132 6.76 -14.93 5.96
C LEU A 132 7.65 -13.78 5.48
N HIS A 133 8.36 -13.08 6.37
CA HIS A 133 9.28 -12.02 5.97
C HIS A 133 10.40 -12.53 5.05
N HIS A 134 10.82 -13.79 5.20
CA HIS A 134 11.87 -14.39 4.37
C HIS A 134 11.41 -14.77 2.95
N TYR A 135 10.10 -14.84 2.71
CA TYR A 135 9.53 -15.09 1.38
C TYR A 135 9.19 -13.79 0.63
N GLY A 136 9.34 -12.65 1.29
CA GLY A 136 9.02 -11.34 0.73
C GLY A 136 10.24 -10.52 0.36
N ASP A 137 9.95 -9.30 -0.08
CA ASP A 137 10.93 -8.23 -0.25
C ASP A 137 10.59 -7.09 0.70
N PHE A 138 11.53 -6.17 0.93
CA PHE A 138 11.24 -4.95 1.68
C PHE A 138 10.12 -4.17 1.00
N TRP A 139 9.09 -3.78 1.77
CA TRP A 139 7.91 -3.14 1.20
C TRP A 139 8.26 -1.86 0.43
N VAL A 140 9.24 -1.09 0.91
CA VAL A 140 9.74 0.11 0.22
C VAL A 140 10.22 -0.18 -1.21
N ARG A 141 10.80 -1.36 -1.45
CA ARG A 141 11.23 -1.75 -2.80
C ARG A 141 10.03 -2.19 -3.64
N SER A 142 9.11 -2.96 -3.06
CA SER A 142 7.90 -3.40 -3.77
C SER A 142 7.03 -2.22 -4.21
N ILE A 143 6.79 -1.26 -3.31
CA ILE A 143 5.99 -0.08 -3.63
C ILE A 143 6.72 0.86 -4.61
N ALA A 144 8.05 0.99 -4.51
CA ALA A 144 8.85 1.74 -5.49
C ALA A 144 8.72 1.12 -6.90
N ASN A 145 8.82 -0.21 -7.00
CA ASN A 145 8.62 -0.93 -8.26
C ASN A 145 7.21 -0.68 -8.83
N ASN A 146 6.18 -0.72 -7.99
CA ASN A 146 4.83 -0.40 -8.45
C ASN A 146 4.69 1.05 -8.92
N PHE A 147 5.27 2.01 -8.19
CA PHE A 147 5.27 3.42 -8.58
C PHE A 147 5.93 3.68 -9.93
N ILE A 148 6.91 2.87 -10.36
CA ILE A 148 7.54 3.01 -11.68
C ILE A 148 6.86 2.16 -12.77
N GLY A 149 5.72 1.55 -12.46
CA GLY A 149 4.94 0.76 -13.42
C GLY A 149 5.28 -0.73 -13.48
N LEU A 150 6.01 -1.27 -12.51
CA LEU A 150 6.35 -2.70 -12.46
C LEU A 150 5.44 -3.47 -11.49
N ASN A 151 5.28 -4.77 -11.74
CA ASN A 151 4.49 -5.68 -10.90
C ASN A 151 3.05 -5.19 -10.66
N LEU A 152 2.43 -4.65 -11.72
CA LEU A 152 1.04 -4.21 -11.75
C LEU A 152 0.19 -5.19 -12.55
N ASP A 153 -1.10 -5.25 -12.23
CA ASP A 153 -2.12 -5.88 -13.05
C ASP A 153 -2.66 -4.84 -14.05
N PHE A 154 -2.37 -5.05 -15.33
CA PHE A 154 -2.79 -4.17 -16.42
C PHE A 154 -4.12 -4.60 -17.06
N SER A 155 -4.80 -5.61 -16.52
CA SER A 155 -6.06 -6.06 -17.09
C SER A 155 -7.13 -4.97 -16.92
N PRO A 156 -7.91 -4.65 -17.98
CA PRO A 156 -8.99 -3.67 -17.87
C PRO A 156 -10.00 -4.02 -16.78
N ALA A 157 -10.23 -5.32 -16.56
CA ALA A 157 -11.11 -5.80 -15.49
C ALA A 157 -10.61 -5.42 -14.10
N ALA A 158 -9.32 -5.61 -13.78
CA ALA A 158 -8.77 -5.24 -12.48
C ALA A 158 -8.76 -3.72 -12.27
N VAL A 159 -8.41 -2.95 -13.32
CA VAL A 159 -8.42 -1.47 -13.28
C VAL A 159 -9.82 -0.93 -13.06
N SER A 160 -10.81 -1.38 -13.82
CA SER A 160 -12.20 -0.96 -13.65
C SER A 160 -12.73 -1.36 -12.28
N ALA A 161 -12.46 -2.59 -11.84
CA ALA A 161 -12.96 -3.07 -10.56
C ALA A 161 -12.45 -2.22 -9.38
N ILE A 162 -11.20 -1.75 -9.41
CA ILE A 162 -10.72 -0.86 -8.34
C ILE A 162 -11.33 0.53 -8.42
N LYS A 163 -11.36 1.15 -9.61
CA LYS A 163 -11.93 2.49 -9.80
C LYS A 163 -13.40 2.54 -9.39
N GLU A 164 -14.16 1.48 -9.71
CA GLU A 164 -15.54 1.31 -9.25
C GLU A 164 -15.62 1.04 -7.75
N SER A 165 -14.70 0.26 -7.17
CA SER A 165 -14.72 -0.06 -5.74
C SER A 165 -14.52 1.16 -4.84
N VAL A 166 -13.76 2.17 -5.28
CA VAL A 166 -13.60 3.46 -4.57
C VAL A 166 -14.96 4.14 -4.33
N SER A 167 -15.93 3.87 -5.21
CA SER A 167 -17.30 4.38 -5.14
C SER A 167 -18.29 3.43 -4.47
N SER A 168 -17.84 2.28 -3.99
CA SER A 168 -18.69 1.19 -3.49
C SER A 168 -18.71 1.11 -1.95
N LEU A 169 -19.51 0.18 -1.43
CA LEU A 169 -19.52 -0.14 0.01
C LEU A 169 -18.21 -0.79 0.49
N ASN A 170 -17.49 -1.50 -0.39
CA ASN A 170 -16.31 -2.31 -0.02
C ASN A 170 -14.99 -1.65 -0.45
N ARG A 171 -14.85 -0.37 -0.13
CA ARG A 171 -13.79 0.48 -0.66
C ARG A 171 -12.46 0.35 0.11
N PRO A 172 -11.30 0.51 -0.55
CA PRO A 172 -10.00 0.45 0.12
C PRO A 172 -9.85 1.53 1.19
N ALA A 173 -9.16 1.22 2.29
CA ALA A 173 -8.89 2.21 3.33
C ALA A 173 -7.94 3.31 2.83
N PHE A 174 -7.01 2.96 1.95
CA PHE A 174 -6.10 3.89 1.30
C PHE A 174 -6.09 3.68 -0.21
N VAL A 175 -6.07 4.79 -0.95
CA VAL A 175 -5.84 4.80 -2.39
C VAL A 175 -4.61 5.64 -2.67
N LEU A 176 -3.64 5.05 -3.34
CA LEU A 176 -2.48 5.73 -3.89
C LEU A 176 -2.74 5.91 -5.38
N ASN A 177 -2.84 7.16 -5.84
CA ASN A 177 -2.98 7.47 -7.25
C ASN A 177 -1.64 7.97 -7.77
N ALA A 178 -1.14 7.39 -8.87
CA ALA A 178 0.15 7.72 -9.44
C ALA A 178 0.09 7.91 -10.95
N SER A 179 0.95 8.80 -11.43
CA SER A 179 1.23 9.03 -12.83
C SER A 179 2.72 8.86 -13.07
N VAL A 180 3.09 8.17 -14.15
CA VAL A 180 4.46 7.80 -14.47
C VAL A 180 4.74 8.13 -15.92
N ALA A 181 5.89 8.75 -16.17
CA ALA A 181 6.34 9.06 -17.52
C ALA A 181 7.87 9.01 -17.58
N MET A 182 8.41 8.86 -18.78
CA MET A 182 9.84 9.07 -19.00
C MET A 182 10.22 10.53 -18.73
N THR A 183 11.29 10.69 -17.97
CA THR A 183 11.89 11.98 -17.59
C THR A 183 12.25 12.77 -18.85
N LYS A 184 11.92 14.07 -18.83
CA LYS A 184 12.13 15.07 -19.92
C LYS A 184 11.27 14.89 -21.18
N LEU A 185 10.46 13.83 -21.30
CA LEU A 185 9.61 13.63 -22.48
C LEU A 185 8.19 14.16 -22.29
N PHE A 186 7.64 14.00 -21.07
CA PHE A 186 6.24 14.35 -20.82
C PHE A 186 6.05 14.98 -19.44
N ASP A 187 4.97 15.73 -19.28
CA ASP A 187 4.50 16.23 -17.99
C ASP A 187 3.57 15.22 -17.32
N LEU A 188 3.61 15.20 -15.99
CA LEU A 188 2.87 14.22 -15.20
C LEU A 188 1.51 14.79 -14.79
N GLU A 189 0.46 14.20 -15.35
CA GLU A 189 -0.92 14.49 -14.97
C GLU A 189 -1.51 13.32 -14.17
N LEU A 190 -2.08 13.63 -13.01
CA LEU A 190 -2.84 12.68 -12.21
C LEU A 190 -4.29 12.64 -12.69
N ASP A 191 -4.83 11.44 -12.87
CA ASP A 191 -6.25 11.24 -13.10
C ASP A 191 -6.95 11.02 -11.76
N ASN A 192 -7.50 12.09 -11.16
CA ASN A 192 -8.26 12.01 -9.92
C ASN A 192 -9.77 11.80 -10.15
N SER A 193 -10.22 11.59 -11.39
CA SER A 193 -11.65 11.55 -11.74
C SER A 193 -12.45 10.45 -11.02
N PHE A 194 -11.77 9.37 -10.63
CA PHE A 194 -12.37 8.25 -9.91
C PHE A 194 -12.36 8.40 -8.37
N ILE A 195 -11.68 9.42 -7.84
CA ILE A 195 -11.60 9.67 -6.39
C ILE A 195 -12.76 10.58 -5.96
N LYS A 196 -13.65 10.06 -5.12
CA LYS A 196 -14.74 10.85 -4.53
C LYS A 196 -14.26 11.63 -3.31
N SER A 197 -14.07 12.94 -3.46
CA SER A 197 -13.56 13.84 -2.40
C SER A 197 -14.44 13.94 -1.14
N ALA A 198 -15.74 13.62 -1.24
CA ALA A 198 -16.62 13.53 -0.08
C ALA A 198 -16.26 12.35 0.84
N ASP A 199 -15.77 11.26 0.23
CA ASP A 199 -15.50 10.00 0.91
C ASP A 199 -14.03 9.86 1.30
N TYR A 200 -13.12 10.46 0.53
CA TYR A 200 -11.68 10.38 0.73
C TYR A 200 -11.09 11.74 1.05
N GLU A 201 -10.14 11.76 1.99
CA GLU A 201 -9.32 12.94 2.26
C GLU A 201 -7.90 12.76 1.74
N HIS A 202 -7.28 13.84 1.26
CA HIS A 202 -5.86 13.84 0.96
C HIS A 202 -5.07 13.49 2.22
N TRP A 203 -4.29 12.43 2.14
CA TRP A 203 -3.49 11.94 3.25
C TRP A 203 -2.32 12.88 3.55
N ILE A 204 -1.67 13.39 2.51
CA ILE A 204 -0.63 14.42 2.62
C ILE A 204 -1.24 15.75 2.18
N LYS A 205 -1.47 16.64 3.13
CA LYS A 205 -1.86 18.02 2.84
C LYS A 205 -0.63 18.83 2.50
N SER A 206 -0.68 19.61 1.42
CA SER A 206 0.27 20.68 1.11
C SER A 206 0.08 21.87 2.07
N GLU A 207 0.15 21.62 3.38
CA GLU A 207 0.25 22.72 4.32
C GLU A 207 1.66 23.31 4.16
N SER A 208 1.73 24.56 3.71
CA SER A 208 2.89 25.41 3.97
C SER A 208 3.32 25.20 5.42
N LEU A 209 4.62 25.01 5.65
CA LEU A 209 5.23 24.72 6.95
C LEU A 209 4.82 25.77 7.99
N GLN A 210 3.63 25.64 8.58
CA GLN A 210 3.26 26.37 9.78
C GLN A 210 3.78 25.56 10.95
N SER A 211 4.78 26.14 11.61
CA SER A 211 5.44 25.62 12.79
C SER A 211 4.50 25.66 13.99
N ASN A 212 3.49 24.80 14.03
CA ASN A 212 2.71 24.56 15.24
C ASN A 212 3.12 23.22 15.82
N TYR A 213 4.31 23.20 16.43
CA TYR A 213 4.60 22.27 17.49
C TYR A 213 3.73 22.69 18.67
N ASP A 214 2.64 21.96 18.93
CA ASP A 214 2.19 21.56 20.27
C ASP A 214 0.76 20.99 20.23
N THR A 215 0.67 19.66 20.30
CA THR A 215 -0.11 18.89 21.29
C THR A 215 -0.22 17.42 20.84
N PRO A 216 0.12 16.42 21.68
CA PRO A 216 -0.04 15.02 21.33
C PRO A 216 -1.52 14.66 21.28
N ARG A 217 -2.04 14.30 20.10
CA ARG A 217 -3.37 13.69 19.97
C ARG A 217 -3.30 12.24 20.45
N GLY A 218 -4.27 11.84 21.27
CA GLY A 218 -4.25 10.61 22.07
C GLY A 218 -4.35 9.27 21.33
N ASP A 219 -4.14 9.21 20.01
CA ASP A 219 -4.41 8.01 19.20
C ASP A 219 -3.28 7.60 18.24
N ASP A 220 -2.09 8.21 18.37
CA ASP A 220 -0.95 7.92 17.51
C ASP A 220 -0.15 6.70 18.01
N GLY A 221 -0.64 5.51 17.67
CA GLY A 221 0.16 4.28 17.68
C GLY A 221 0.73 3.84 19.04
N PRO A 222 1.55 2.78 19.05
CA PRO A 222 2.11 2.27 20.29
C PRO A 222 3.03 3.31 20.93
N LYS A 223 2.67 3.74 22.14
CA LYS A 223 3.50 4.59 22.98
C LYS A 223 4.66 3.78 23.51
N PHE A 224 5.88 4.17 23.14
CA PHE A 224 7.10 3.64 23.72
C PHE A 224 7.43 4.47 24.96
N GLY A 225 7.36 3.83 26.13
CA GLY A 225 7.87 4.40 27.38
C GLY A 225 9.39 4.22 27.47
N PRO A 226 10.06 4.94 28.40
CA PRO A 226 11.50 4.84 28.64
C PRO A 226 11.93 3.43 29.07
#